data_AF-A0A938STP6-F1
#
_entry.id   AF-A0A938STP6-F1
#
_cell.length_a   1.000
_cell.length_b   1.000
_cell.length_c   1.000
_cell.angle_alpha   90.00
_cell.angle_beta   90.00
_cell.angle_gamma   90.00
#
_symmetry.space_group_name_H-M   'P 1'
#
loop_
_entity.id
_entity.type
_entity.pdbx_description
1 polymer ?
#
loop_
_entity_poly.entity_id
_entity_poly.type
_entity_poly.pdbx_seq_one_letter_code
_entity_poly.pdbx_strand_id
1 'polypeptide(L)'
;MGSAEKIFREGAIETAASPDQLNAIAPLVTPRHVLLLASVFLLAGILIGWACFASIPITVTGPALIKHDAQGKAIGCVAFFSLSEGKRIDVGQVAFVAVSTVAEDEHGVVVGRVDTVDERLTSLETVTELAGDPTLAQEIQKQLGTTLFASIVFDSVDGRLRWQGGVMPADDDLKLFTPCEVRVVIDDKSPIQLLLPTLFTDRVAAGSGAN
;
A
#
# COMPACT_ATOMS: atom_id res chain seq x y z
N MET A 1 45.44 -63.90 -51.41
CA MET A 1 45.10 -63.17 -50.16
C MET A 1 44.33 -61.91 -50.56
N GLY A 2 43.04 -61.82 -50.26
CA GLY A 2 42.20 -60.69 -50.73
C GLY A 2 40.69 -60.78 -50.47
N SER A 3 40.18 -61.85 -49.85
CA SER A 3 38.73 -61.98 -49.57
C SER A 3 38.28 -61.47 -48.19
N ALA A 4 39.20 -61.08 -47.30
CA ALA A 4 38.82 -60.54 -45.98
C ALA A 4 38.51 -59.02 -46.00
N GLU A 5 38.94 -58.30 -47.04
CA GLU A 5 38.77 -56.84 -47.15
C GLU A 5 37.40 -56.43 -47.72
N LYS A 6 36.76 -57.29 -48.52
CA LYS A 6 35.43 -57.00 -49.11
C LYS A 6 34.26 -57.21 -48.14
N ILE A 7 34.36 -58.14 -47.20
CA ILE A 7 33.26 -58.38 -46.24
C ILE A 7 33.27 -57.35 -45.09
N PHE A 8 34.42 -56.78 -44.75
CA PHE A 8 34.52 -55.76 -43.71
C PHE A 8 34.22 -54.32 -44.21
N ARG A 9 34.32 -54.06 -45.51
CA ARG A 9 34.05 -52.73 -46.10
C ARG A 9 32.56 -52.49 -46.38
N GLU A 10 31.74 -53.53 -46.43
CA GLU A 10 30.28 -53.42 -46.62
C GLU A 10 29.52 -53.21 -45.29
N GLY A 11 29.93 -53.88 -44.20
CA GLY A 11 29.26 -53.73 -42.88
C GLY A 11 29.57 -52.45 -42.11
N ALA A 12 30.62 -51.70 -42.50
CA ALA A 12 31.03 -50.47 -41.81
C ALA A 12 30.48 -49.18 -42.42
N ILE A 13 29.94 -49.23 -43.64
CA ILE A 13 29.51 -48.02 -44.38
C ILE A 13 28.01 -47.77 -44.26
N GLU A 14 27.16 -48.79 -44.09
CA GLU A 14 25.72 -48.58 -43.83
C GLU A 14 25.44 -48.06 -42.40
N THR A 15 26.31 -48.36 -41.43
CA THR A 15 26.13 -47.91 -40.04
C THR A 15 26.45 -46.42 -39.84
N ALA A 16 27.24 -45.81 -40.71
CA ALA A 16 27.53 -44.37 -40.68
C ALA A 16 26.55 -43.52 -41.52
N ALA A 17 25.74 -44.17 -42.36
CA ALA A 17 24.75 -43.53 -43.22
C ALA A 17 23.32 -43.74 -42.71
N SER A 18 23.14 -43.97 -41.40
CA SER A 18 21.81 -43.92 -40.79
C SER A 18 21.39 -42.45 -40.63
N PRO A 19 20.42 -41.97 -41.42
CA PRO A 19 19.89 -40.61 -41.27
C PRO A 19 19.01 -40.47 -40.01
N ASP A 20 18.78 -41.57 -39.28
CA ASP A 20 17.89 -41.65 -38.12
C ASP A 20 18.58 -41.34 -36.79
N GLN A 21 19.90 -41.15 -36.75
CA GLN A 21 20.62 -40.78 -35.51
C GLN A 21 20.56 -39.26 -35.22
N LEU A 22 20.24 -38.42 -36.22
CA LEU A 22 19.94 -37.01 -35.97
C LEU A 22 18.53 -36.80 -35.41
N ASN A 23 17.62 -37.76 -35.61
CA ASN A 23 16.28 -37.72 -35.04
C ASN A 23 16.22 -38.38 -33.64
N ALA A 24 17.27 -39.10 -33.24
CA ALA A 24 17.44 -39.63 -31.89
C ALA A 24 17.94 -38.58 -30.86
N ILE A 25 18.05 -37.31 -31.26
CA ILE A 25 18.35 -36.16 -30.38
C ILE A 25 17.05 -35.43 -29.96
N ALA A 26 15.89 -36.05 -30.16
CA ALA A 26 14.66 -35.61 -29.52
C ALA A 26 13.77 -36.82 -29.16
N PRO A 27 13.78 -37.22 -27.89
CA PRO A 27 12.66 -36.77 -27.08
C PRO A 27 13.17 -35.62 -26.22
N LEU A 28 13.10 -34.43 -26.80
CA LEU A 28 13.07 -33.20 -26.04
C LEU A 28 11.98 -33.40 -24.99
N VAL A 29 12.43 -33.43 -23.74
CA VAL A 29 11.63 -33.39 -22.53
C VAL A 29 10.79 -34.65 -22.26
N THR A 30 11.27 -35.50 -21.35
CA THR A 30 10.45 -36.54 -20.72
C THR A 30 9.18 -35.87 -20.17
N PRO A 31 7.96 -36.30 -20.53
CA PRO A 31 6.71 -35.60 -20.19
C PRO A 31 6.53 -35.39 -18.67
N ARG A 32 7.16 -36.25 -17.87
CA ARG A 32 7.21 -36.14 -16.40
C ARG A 32 7.99 -34.91 -15.89
N HIS A 33 9.06 -34.49 -16.55
CA HIS A 33 9.82 -33.30 -16.15
C HIS A 33 9.22 -32.01 -16.74
N VAL A 34 8.55 -32.07 -17.90
CA VAL A 34 7.72 -30.95 -18.40
C VAL A 34 6.66 -30.57 -17.37
N LEU A 35 5.96 -31.56 -16.80
CA LEU A 35 4.91 -31.31 -15.82
C LEU A 35 5.43 -30.67 -14.53
N LEU A 36 6.61 -31.07 -14.04
CA LEU A 36 7.26 -30.45 -12.89
C LEU A 36 7.76 -29.04 -13.18
N LEU A 37 8.34 -28.82 -14.37
CA LEU A 37 8.82 -27.50 -14.74
C LEU A 37 7.64 -26.54 -14.99
N ALA A 38 6.58 -27.02 -15.66
CA ALA A 38 5.35 -26.29 -15.88
C ALA A 38 4.67 -25.94 -14.57
N SER A 39 4.63 -26.83 -13.57
CA SER A 39 4.04 -26.49 -12.27
C SER A 39 4.85 -25.42 -11.53
N VAL A 40 6.19 -25.46 -11.59
CA VAL A 40 7.06 -24.40 -11.04
C VAL A 40 6.85 -23.07 -11.77
N PHE A 41 6.81 -23.07 -13.10
CA PHE A 41 6.57 -21.85 -13.89
C PHE A 41 5.17 -21.29 -13.66
N LEU A 42 4.16 -22.15 -13.50
CA LEU A 42 2.79 -21.73 -13.22
C LEU A 42 2.67 -21.14 -11.81
N LEU A 43 3.30 -21.76 -10.81
CA LEU A 43 3.35 -21.23 -9.44
C LEU A 43 4.14 -19.91 -9.38
N ALA A 44 5.27 -19.82 -10.08
CA ALA A 44 6.02 -18.58 -10.21
C ALA A 44 5.21 -17.49 -10.94
N GLY A 45 4.49 -17.84 -12.01
CA GLY A 45 3.63 -16.92 -12.74
C GLY A 45 2.45 -16.41 -11.90
N ILE A 46 1.84 -17.28 -11.10
CA ILE A 46 0.81 -16.88 -10.12
C ILE A 46 1.40 -15.92 -9.10
N LEU A 47 2.59 -16.23 -8.56
CA LEU A 47 3.22 -15.42 -7.53
C LEU A 47 3.67 -14.05 -8.06
N ILE A 48 4.19 -14.00 -9.29
CA ILE A 48 4.53 -12.75 -9.99
C ILE A 48 3.27 -11.96 -10.32
N GLY A 49 2.22 -12.62 -10.83
CA GLY A 49 0.93 -11.98 -11.08
C GLY A 49 0.36 -11.38 -9.80
N TRP A 50 0.36 -12.14 -8.71
CA TRP A 50 -0.10 -11.64 -7.41
C TRP A 50 0.76 -10.48 -6.89
N ALA A 51 2.08 -10.52 -7.10
CA ALA A 51 2.99 -9.43 -6.71
C ALA A 51 2.80 -8.13 -7.54
N CYS A 52 2.35 -8.25 -8.79
CA CYS A 52 2.00 -7.10 -9.62
C CYS A 52 0.63 -6.52 -9.25
N PHE A 53 -0.34 -7.36 -8.91
CA PHE A 53 -1.74 -6.96 -8.68
C PHE A 53 -2.07 -6.63 -7.22
N ALA A 54 -1.24 -7.03 -6.27
CA ALA A 54 -1.38 -6.54 -4.90
C ALA A 54 -1.15 -5.02 -4.88
N SER A 55 -1.98 -4.30 -4.14
CA SER A 55 -1.81 -2.87 -3.85
C SER A 55 -1.62 -2.70 -2.36
N ILE A 56 -0.56 -1.98 -1.97
CA ILE A 56 -0.30 -1.59 -0.60
C ILE A 56 -0.63 -0.10 -0.51
N PRO A 57 -1.65 0.29 0.27
CA PRO A 57 -1.96 1.70 0.47
C PRO A 57 -0.83 2.34 1.26
N ILE A 58 -0.32 3.46 0.76
CA ILE A 58 0.53 4.34 1.54
C ILE A 58 -0.36 5.24 2.36
N THR A 59 -0.20 5.14 3.68
CA THR A 59 -0.91 6.01 4.62
C THR A 59 0.04 6.99 5.28
N VAL A 60 -0.48 8.19 5.55
CA VAL A 60 0.15 9.16 6.44
C VAL A 60 -0.60 9.17 7.76
N THR A 61 0.14 9.14 8.87
CA THR A 61 -0.41 9.12 10.21
C THR A 61 -0.21 10.46 10.90
N GLY A 62 -1.22 10.94 11.63
CA GLY A 62 -1.11 12.15 12.44
C GLY A 62 -2.08 12.17 13.63
N PRO A 63 -1.70 12.77 14.77
CA PRO A 63 -2.62 12.98 15.88
C PRO A 63 -3.74 13.94 15.46
N ALA A 64 -4.92 13.74 16.01
CA ALA A 64 -6.12 14.50 15.68
C ALA A 64 -7.01 14.71 16.90
N LEU A 65 -7.91 15.69 16.79
CA LEU A 65 -8.88 16.03 17.82
C LEU A 65 -10.28 16.06 17.23
N ILE A 66 -11.23 15.42 17.92
CA ILE A 66 -12.63 15.35 17.48
C ILE A 66 -13.29 16.73 17.56
N LYS A 67 -14.06 17.05 16.51
CA LYS A 67 -14.90 18.24 16.37
C LYS A 67 -16.38 17.85 16.41
N HIS A 68 -17.16 18.57 17.20
CA HIS A 68 -18.61 18.43 17.25
C HIS A 68 -19.32 19.56 16.50
N ASP A 69 -20.56 19.31 16.09
CA ASP A 69 -21.48 20.36 15.66
C ASP A 69 -22.13 21.09 16.85
N ALA A 70 -23.01 22.05 16.53
CA ALA A 70 -23.77 22.81 17.52
C ALA A 70 -24.75 21.95 18.35
N GLN A 71 -25.03 20.72 17.93
CA GLN A 71 -25.90 19.77 18.62
C GLN A 71 -25.10 18.80 19.50
N GLY A 72 -23.77 18.91 19.52
CA GLY A 72 -22.88 18.06 20.31
C GLY A 72 -22.54 16.73 19.64
N LYS A 73 -22.89 16.53 18.36
CA LYS A 73 -22.59 15.32 17.62
C LYS A 73 -21.21 15.40 16.97
N ALA A 74 -20.43 14.32 17.03
CA ALA A 74 -19.17 14.21 16.31
C ALA A 74 -19.39 14.25 14.79
N ILE A 75 -18.86 15.29 14.13
CA ILE A 75 -18.99 15.48 12.67
C ILE A 75 -17.67 15.29 11.93
N GLY A 76 -16.56 15.25 12.66
CA GLY A 76 -15.24 15.18 12.08
C GLY A 76 -14.13 15.32 13.10
N CYS A 77 -12.92 15.51 12.62
CA CYS A 77 -11.75 15.80 13.44
C CYS A 77 -10.80 16.73 12.71
N VAL A 78 -9.93 17.39 13.46
CA VAL A 78 -8.78 18.11 12.90
C VAL A 78 -7.54 17.31 13.18
N ALA A 79 -6.85 16.90 12.12
CA ALA A 79 -5.61 16.14 12.17
C ALA A 79 -4.41 17.05 11.92
N PHE A 80 -3.31 16.75 12.58
CA PHE A 80 -2.05 17.45 12.49
C PHE A 80 -1.01 16.53 11.86
N PHE A 81 -0.39 17.00 10.78
CA PHE A 81 0.61 16.24 10.03
C PHE A 81 1.91 17.01 9.94
N SER A 82 3.03 16.29 9.86
CA SER A 82 4.32 16.91 9.56
C SER A 82 4.27 17.63 8.21
N LEU A 83 5.04 18.71 8.05
CA LEU A 83 5.08 19.49 6.80
C LEU A 83 5.38 18.63 5.55
N SER A 84 6.25 17.62 5.67
CA SER A 84 6.58 16.73 4.56
C SER A 84 5.43 15.81 4.16
N GLU A 85 4.66 15.35 5.13
CA GLU A 85 3.57 14.41 4.89
C GLU A 85 2.28 15.11 4.50
N GLY A 86 1.96 16.25 5.15
CA GLY A 86 0.77 17.04 4.84
C GLY A 86 0.75 17.55 3.40
N LYS A 87 1.91 17.81 2.78
CA LYS A 87 2.01 18.18 1.36
C LYS A 87 1.60 17.07 0.38
N ARG A 88 1.50 15.83 0.85
CA ARG A 88 1.09 14.67 0.04
C ARG A 88 -0.39 14.36 0.21
N ILE A 89 -1.08 15.10 1.08
CA ILE A 89 -2.49 14.92 1.37
C ILE A 89 -3.29 15.82 0.43
N ASP A 90 -4.24 15.22 -0.27
CA ASP A 90 -5.15 15.92 -1.16
C ASP A 90 -6.59 15.88 -0.60
N VAL A 91 -7.35 16.93 -0.89
CA VAL A 91 -8.78 17.00 -0.58
C VAL A 91 -9.51 15.85 -1.26
N GLY A 92 -10.37 15.18 -0.51
CA GLY A 92 -11.15 14.04 -0.98
C GLY A 92 -10.54 12.68 -0.68
N GLN A 93 -9.31 12.59 -0.17
CA GLN A 93 -8.69 11.33 0.23
C GLN A 93 -9.42 10.68 1.42
N VAL A 94 -9.39 9.35 1.46
CA VAL A 94 -10.01 8.56 2.54
C VAL A 94 -9.14 8.62 3.79
N ALA A 95 -9.78 8.89 4.93
CA ALA A 95 -9.15 8.95 6.23
C ALA A 95 -9.77 7.92 7.18
N PHE A 96 -8.93 7.18 7.89
CA PHE A 96 -9.32 6.29 8.98
C PHE A 96 -8.95 6.93 10.30
N VAL A 97 -9.91 7.05 11.21
CA VAL A 97 -9.74 7.73 12.49
C VAL A 97 -9.88 6.71 13.62
N ALA A 98 -8.76 6.44 14.29
CA ALA A 98 -8.68 5.61 15.48
C ALA A 98 -8.79 6.50 16.72
N VAL A 99 -9.74 6.21 17.59
CA VAL A 99 -10.05 7.04 18.76
C VAL A 99 -9.32 6.45 19.95
N SER A 100 -8.46 7.21 20.64
CA SER A 100 -7.59 6.62 21.67
C SER A 100 -8.35 6.10 22.90
N THR A 101 -9.59 6.56 23.11
CA THR A 101 -10.47 6.08 24.20
C THR A 101 -11.06 4.70 23.91
N VAL A 102 -10.90 4.19 22.69
CA VAL A 102 -11.51 2.96 22.21
C VAL A 102 -10.40 2.11 21.60
N ALA A 103 -10.16 0.92 22.15
CA ALA A 103 -9.06 0.06 21.69
C ALA A 103 -9.29 -0.33 20.20
N GLU A 104 -8.32 -0.02 19.33
CA GLU A 104 -8.42 -0.21 17.86
C GLU A 104 -8.68 -1.67 17.49
N ASP A 105 -8.13 -2.60 18.28
CA ASP A 105 -8.28 -4.04 18.16
C ASP A 105 -9.70 -4.53 18.48
N GLU A 106 -10.43 -3.84 19.35
CA GLU A 106 -11.77 -4.23 19.77
C GLU A 106 -12.89 -3.55 18.94
N HIS A 107 -12.70 -2.30 18.52
CA HIS A 107 -13.82 -1.46 18.07
C HIS A 107 -13.66 -0.82 16.69
N GLY A 108 -12.50 -0.99 16.05
CA GLY A 108 -12.24 -0.50 14.69
C GLY A 108 -12.05 1.02 14.59
N VAL A 109 -12.26 1.55 13.39
CA VAL A 109 -11.95 2.94 13.03
C VAL A 109 -13.14 3.64 12.40
N VAL A 110 -13.29 4.94 12.67
CA VAL A 110 -14.26 5.79 11.97
C VAL A 110 -13.70 6.13 10.60
N VAL A 111 -14.53 5.98 9.56
CA VAL A 111 -14.15 6.35 8.20
C VAL A 111 -14.62 7.77 7.90
N GLY A 112 -13.73 8.56 7.32
CA GLY A 112 -14.00 9.91 6.89
C GLY A 112 -13.27 10.27 5.62
N ARG A 113 -13.35 11.55 5.27
CA ARG A 113 -12.72 12.13 4.09
C ARG A 113 -12.07 13.45 4.43
N VAL A 114 -10.91 13.70 3.83
CA VAL A 114 -10.25 15.00 3.91
C VAL A 114 -11.13 16.04 3.21
N ASP A 115 -11.58 17.04 3.96
CA ASP A 115 -12.42 18.14 3.48
C ASP A 115 -11.58 19.34 3.09
N THR A 116 -10.62 19.71 3.94
CA THR A 116 -9.69 20.82 3.70
C THR A 116 -8.32 20.49 4.22
N VAL A 117 -7.29 20.94 3.51
CA VAL A 117 -5.89 20.89 3.93
C VAL A 117 -5.41 22.33 3.98
N ASP A 118 -5.00 22.80 5.16
CA ASP A 118 -4.43 24.13 5.32
C ASP A 118 -2.91 24.03 5.37
N GLU A 119 -2.26 24.61 4.36
CA GLU A 119 -0.80 24.65 4.23
C GLU A 119 -0.14 25.72 5.13
N ARG A 120 -0.92 26.48 5.91
CA ARG A 120 -0.37 27.43 6.87
C ARG A 120 0.34 26.68 7.98
N LEU A 121 1.62 26.97 8.14
CA LEU A 121 2.42 26.47 9.27
C LEU A 121 1.71 26.84 10.58
N THR A 122 1.32 25.82 11.34
CA THR A 122 0.56 26.03 12.57
C THR A 122 1.49 26.52 13.69
N SER A 123 1.17 27.67 14.29
CA SER A 123 1.84 28.15 15.50
C SER A 123 1.28 27.44 16.74
N LEU A 124 2.01 27.47 17.86
CA LEU A 124 1.53 26.90 19.14
C LEU A 124 0.19 27.52 19.56
N GLU A 125 0.00 28.81 19.27
CA GLU A 125 -1.23 29.54 19.62
C GLU A 125 -2.44 28.97 18.88
N THR A 126 -2.30 28.68 17.58
CA THR A 126 -3.38 28.08 16.78
C THR A 126 -3.69 26.65 17.24
N VAL A 127 -2.66 25.85 17.57
CA VAL A 127 -2.90 24.51 18.15
C VAL A 127 -3.58 24.62 19.51
N THR A 128 -3.22 25.61 20.33
CA THR A 128 -3.83 25.82 21.66
C THR A 128 -5.29 26.25 21.52
N GLU A 129 -5.60 27.12 20.56
CA GLU A 129 -6.97 27.54 20.25
C GLU A 129 -7.81 26.34 19.79
N LEU A 130 -7.26 25.49 18.93
CA LEU A 130 -7.95 24.31 18.42
C LEU A 130 -8.06 23.18 19.44
N ALA A 131 -7.07 23.01 20.32
CA ALA A 131 -7.04 21.93 21.29
C ALA A 131 -7.78 22.26 22.58
N GLY A 132 -7.99 23.55 22.87
CA GLY A 132 -8.57 24.02 24.13
C GLY A 132 -7.68 23.83 25.37
N ASP A 133 -6.56 23.12 25.25
CA ASP A 133 -5.59 22.85 26.32
C ASP A 133 -4.15 23.16 25.86
N PRO A 134 -3.44 24.08 26.54
CA PRO A 134 -2.05 24.42 26.20
C PRO A 134 -1.06 23.27 26.40
N THR A 135 -1.34 22.32 27.30
CA THR A 135 -0.49 21.15 27.56
C THR A 135 -0.54 20.17 26.39
N LEU A 136 -1.74 19.90 25.90
CA LEU A 136 -1.97 19.05 24.73
C LEU A 136 -1.36 19.69 23.47
N ALA A 137 -1.53 21.00 23.31
CA ALA A 137 -0.92 21.74 22.21
C ALA A 137 0.61 21.70 22.24
N GLN A 138 1.23 21.78 23.42
CA GLN A 138 2.68 21.63 23.57
C GLN A 138 3.16 20.22 23.22
N GLU A 139 2.42 19.17 23.60
CA GLU A 139 2.79 17.80 23.26
C GLU A 139 2.70 17.56 21.74
N ILE A 140 1.62 18.02 21.09
CA ILE A 140 1.45 17.96 19.63
C ILE A 140 2.60 18.71 18.93
N GLN A 141 2.93 19.92 19.40
CA GLN A 141 4.01 20.71 18.81
C GLN A 141 5.39 20.07 19.05
N LYS A 142 5.63 19.50 20.23
CA LYS A 142 6.89 18.81 20.56
C LYS A 142 7.09 17.56 19.70
N GLN A 143 6.01 16.83 19.42
CA GLN A 143 6.06 15.62 18.60
C GLN A 143 6.21 15.91 17.10
N LEU A 144 5.53 16.93 16.57
CA LEU A 144 5.45 17.16 15.12
C LEU A 144 6.25 18.38 14.61
N GLY A 145 6.61 19.32 15.49
CA GLY A 145 7.32 20.55 15.12
C GLY A 145 6.47 21.47 14.22
N THR A 146 6.95 21.72 13.00
CA THR A 146 6.23 22.51 12.00
C THR A 146 5.20 21.63 11.30
N THR A 147 3.93 21.95 11.52
CA THR A 147 2.79 21.08 11.17
C THR A 147 1.83 21.78 10.22
N LEU A 148 1.16 20.97 9.40
CA LEU A 148 -0.04 21.34 8.64
C LEU A 148 -1.26 20.72 9.31
N PHE A 149 -2.41 21.40 9.24
CA PHE A 149 -3.66 20.82 9.73
C PHE A 149 -4.59 20.49 8.57
N ALA A 150 -5.27 19.35 8.67
CA ALA A 150 -6.32 18.95 7.75
C ALA A 150 -7.61 18.69 8.52
N SER A 151 -8.72 19.22 7.99
CA SER A 151 -10.05 18.91 8.50
C SER A 151 -10.56 17.65 7.81
N ILE A 152 -11.03 16.70 8.61
CA ILE A 152 -11.63 15.45 8.15
C ILE A 152 -13.07 15.44 8.58
N VAL A 153 -13.95 15.19 7.62
CA VAL A 153 -15.38 15.01 7.86
C VAL A 153 -15.66 13.52 7.93
N PHE A 154 -16.44 13.08 8.91
CA PHE A 154 -16.81 11.68 9.04
C PHE A 154 -17.90 11.30 8.05
N ASP A 155 -17.77 10.11 7.46
CA ASP A 155 -18.84 9.54 6.65
C ASP A 155 -19.97 9.10 7.58
N SER A 156 -21.20 9.41 7.21
CA SER A 156 -22.39 8.96 7.94
C SER A 156 -23.39 8.27 7.01
N VAL A 157 -23.96 7.16 7.48
CA VAL A 157 -25.03 6.41 6.82
C VAL A 157 -26.22 6.36 7.76
N ASP A 158 -27.38 6.85 7.29
CA ASP A 158 -28.62 6.94 8.08
C ASP A 158 -28.45 7.64 9.44
N GLY A 159 -27.57 8.64 9.49
CA GLY A 159 -27.31 9.42 10.69
C GLY A 159 -26.37 8.74 11.69
N ARG A 160 -25.81 7.58 11.38
CA ARG A 160 -24.75 6.92 12.17
C ARG A 160 -23.39 7.09 11.53
N LEU A 161 -22.31 7.15 12.32
CA LEU A 161 -20.97 7.19 11.77
C LEU A 161 -20.64 5.87 11.06
N ARG A 162 -19.88 5.96 9.95
CA ARG A 162 -19.39 4.78 9.24
C ARG A 162 -18.13 4.29 9.92
N TRP A 163 -18.22 3.12 10.55
CA TRP A 163 -17.06 2.45 11.14
C TRP A 163 -16.63 1.26 10.29
N GLN A 164 -15.33 0.95 10.37
CA GLN A 164 -14.72 -0.19 9.71
C GLN A 164 -13.90 -1.00 10.72
N GLY A 165 -14.21 -2.29 10.84
CA GLY A 165 -13.60 -3.20 11.81
C GLY A 165 -14.24 -3.12 13.20
N GLY A 166 -14.04 -4.16 14.01
CA GLY A 166 -14.44 -4.21 15.42
C GLY A 166 -15.95 -4.14 15.72
N VAL A 167 -16.26 -4.04 17.02
CA VAL A 167 -17.61 -3.79 17.55
C VAL A 167 -17.83 -2.28 17.65
N MET A 168 -18.75 -1.75 16.85
CA MET A 168 -19.01 -0.31 16.74
C MET A 168 -19.51 0.28 18.08
N PRO A 169 -18.81 1.26 18.68
CA PRO A 169 -19.31 2.02 19.83
C PRO A 169 -20.55 2.85 19.45
N ALA A 170 -21.29 3.34 20.45
CA ALA A 170 -22.32 4.34 20.18
C ALA A 170 -21.66 5.67 19.78
N ASP A 171 -22.26 6.39 18.82
CA ASP A 171 -21.75 7.69 18.36
C ASP A 171 -21.61 8.72 19.51
N ASP A 172 -22.41 8.57 20.58
CA ASP A 172 -22.45 9.46 21.74
C ASP A 172 -21.23 9.31 22.69
N ASP A 173 -20.43 8.24 22.54
CA ASP A 173 -19.23 8.04 23.36
C ASP A 173 -18.03 8.89 22.89
N LEU A 174 -18.13 9.48 21.70
CA LEU A 174 -17.11 10.37 21.15
C LEU A 174 -17.25 11.75 21.79
N LYS A 175 -16.30 12.12 22.66
CA LYS A 175 -16.27 13.43 23.31
C LYS A 175 -15.48 14.44 22.50
N LEU A 176 -15.81 15.72 22.67
CA LEU A 176 -15.07 16.81 22.05
C LEU A 176 -13.62 16.81 22.54
N PHE A 177 -12.68 17.09 21.64
CA PHE A 177 -11.23 17.05 21.93
C PHE A 177 -10.70 15.69 22.39
N THR A 178 -11.43 14.60 22.13
CA THR A 178 -10.87 13.26 22.34
C THR A 178 -9.65 13.09 21.44
N PRO A 179 -8.48 12.74 22.00
CA PRO A 179 -7.30 12.48 21.19
C PRO A 179 -7.55 11.26 20.30
N CYS A 180 -7.21 11.42 19.04
CA CYS A 180 -7.37 10.41 18.01
C CYS A 180 -6.10 10.34 17.17
N GLU A 181 -5.96 9.25 16.43
CA GLU A 181 -4.94 9.08 15.40
C GLU A 181 -5.64 8.93 14.05
N VAL A 182 -5.22 9.72 13.08
CA VAL A 182 -5.76 9.69 11.73
C VAL A 182 -4.74 9.07 10.79
N ARG A 183 -5.19 8.13 9.96
CA ARG A 183 -4.46 7.57 8.84
C ARG A 183 -5.12 7.97 7.53
N VAL A 184 -4.47 8.82 6.74
CA VAL A 184 -4.96 9.25 5.42
C VAL A 184 -4.30 8.40 4.34
N VAL A 185 -5.09 7.82 3.44
CA VAL A 185 -4.59 7.07 2.28
C VAL A 185 -4.19 8.06 1.19
N ILE A 186 -2.89 8.15 0.91
CA ILE A 186 -2.33 9.16 -0.02
C ILE A 186 -1.94 8.59 -1.39
N ASP A 187 -1.65 7.29 -1.46
CA ASP A 187 -1.18 6.64 -2.69
C ASP A 187 -1.36 5.11 -2.58
N ASP A 188 -1.30 4.41 -3.71
CA ASP A 188 -1.43 2.96 -3.81
C ASP A 188 -0.19 2.40 -4.54
N LYS A 189 0.63 1.60 -3.84
CA LYS A 189 1.86 1.03 -4.42
C LYS A 189 1.81 -0.48 -4.54
N SER A 190 2.17 -0.99 -5.72
CA SER A 190 2.32 -2.43 -5.94
C SER A 190 3.59 -2.97 -5.28
N PRO A 191 3.57 -4.14 -4.62
CA PRO A 191 4.74 -4.74 -3.96
C PRO A 191 5.95 -4.94 -4.88
N ILE A 192 5.74 -5.16 -6.17
CA ILE A 192 6.85 -5.31 -7.13
C ILE A 192 7.75 -4.06 -7.20
N GLN A 193 7.20 -2.88 -6.88
CA GLN A 193 7.98 -1.64 -6.81
C GLN A 193 8.99 -1.66 -5.64
N LEU A 194 8.74 -2.42 -4.57
CA LEU A 194 9.69 -2.59 -3.46
C LEU A 194 10.87 -3.48 -3.84
N LEU A 195 10.64 -4.48 -4.72
CA LEU A 195 11.69 -5.39 -5.17
C LEU A 195 12.57 -4.79 -6.27
N LEU A 196 12.00 -3.90 -7.09
CA LEU A 196 12.68 -3.27 -8.22
C LEU A 196 12.47 -1.74 -8.22
N PRO A 197 12.94 -1.01 -7.19
CA PRO A 197 12.63 0.41 -7.05
C PRO A 197 13.16 1.25 -8.22
N THR A 198 14.34 0.92 -8.75
CA THR A 198 15.00 1.71 -9.79
C THR A 198 14.34 1.63 -11.17
N LEU A 199 13.56 0.58 -11.46
CA LEU A 199 12.90 0.41 -12.76
C LEU A 199 11.56 1.18 -12.88
N PHE A 200 10.99 1.59 -11.76
CA PHE A 200 9.68 2.26 -11.71
C PHE A 200 9.75 3.71 -11.16
N THR A 201 10.94 4.22 -10.84
CA THR A 201 11.16 5.56 -10.24
C THR A 201 11.20 6.71 -11.28
N ASP A 202 11.05 6.44 -12.58
CA ASP A 202 11.33 7.44 -13.63
C ASP A 202 10.27 8.52 -13.87
N ARG A 203 9.20 8.63 -13.06
CA ARG A 203 8.18 9.68 -13.26
C ARG A 203 8.13 10.80 -12.22
N VAL A 204 8.75 10.65 -11.05
CA VAL A 204 8.69 11.69 -10.00
C VAL A 204 9.89 12.66 -10.08
N ALA A 205 11.04 12.22 -10.60
CA ALA A 205 12.21 13.09 -10.74
C ALA A 205 12.15 14.04 -11.96
N ALA A 206 11.29 13.79 -12.95
CA ALA A 206 11.20 14.61 -14.17
C ALA A 206 10.37 15.90 -14.01
N GLY A 207 9.66 16.08 -12.89
CA GLY A 207 8.85 17.28 -12.61
C GLY A 207 9.52 18.33 -11.71
N SER A 208 10.65 18.00 -11.07
CA SER A 208 11.39 18.92 -10.19
C SER A 208 12.68 19.36 -10.88
N GLY A 209 12.52 20.14 -11.95
CA GLY A 209 13.65 20.58 -12.78
C GLY A 209 13.28 21.20 -14.11
N ALA A 210 12.18 21.95 -14.21
CA ALA A 210 11.96 22.88 -15.32
C ALA A 210 10.87 23.91 -14.97
N ASN A 211 11.29 25.18 -14.94
CA ASN A 211 10.53 26.43 -14.78
C ASN A 211 10.01 26.80 -13.38
#